data_AF-A0A965QZ42-F1
#
_entry.id   AF-A0A965QZ42-F1
#
_cell.length_a   1.000
_cell.length_b   1.000
_cell.length_c   1.000
_cell.angle_alpha   90.00
_cell.angle_beta   90.00
_cell.angle_gamma   90.00
#
_symmetry.space_group_name_H-M   'P 1'
#
loop_
_entity.id
_entity.type
_entity.pdbx_description
1 polymer ?
#
loop_
_entity_poly.entity_id
_entity_poly.type
_entity_poly.pdbx_seq_one_letter_code
_entity_poly.pdbx_strand_id
1 'polypeptide(L)' 'WFKGEESGHVQAVHEIRVDCDSDVILLRVTQRGHTPGIACHTGRHSCFFSVLRDGQWQAVDPVLKDPATIYAP' A
#
# COMPACT_ATOMS: atom_id res chain seq x y z
N TRP A 1 -12.95 9.45 -2.20
CA TRP A 1 -12.16 8.26 -2.49
C TRP A 1 -12.03 7.42 -1.23
N PHE A 2 -12.46 6.16 -1.30
CA PHE A 2 -12.25 5.15 -0.27
C PHE A 2 -11.16 4.17 -0.73
N LYS A 3 -10.17 3.89 0.13
CA LYS A 3 -9.05 3.01 -0.25
C LYS A 3 -9.57 1.63 -0.66
N GLY A 4 -9.37 1.30 -1.95
CA GLY A 4 -9.79 0.03 -2.53
C GLY A 4 -11.22 0.02 -3.09
N GLU A 5 -11.88 1.16 -3.23
CA GLU A 5 -13.24 1.24 -3.79
C GLU A 5 -13.38 0.62 -5.19
N GLU A 6 -12.36 0.74 -6.04
CA GLU A 6 -12.33 0.15 -7.38
C GLU A 6 -11.60 -1.20 -7.45
N SER A 7 -10.56 -1.41 -6.64
CA SER A 7 -9.70 -2.61 -6.72
C SER A 7 -10.07 -3.72 -5.74
N GLY A 8 -10.99 -3.48 -4.80
CA GLY A 8 -11.27 -4.36 -3.67
C GLY A 8 -10.14 -4.46 -2.63
N HIS A 9 -9.00 -3.79 -2.86
CA HIS A 9 -7.84 -3.78 -1.97
C HIS A 9 -8.04 -2.82 -0.78
N VAL A 10 -8.99 -3.16 0.09
CA VAL A 10 -9.43 -2.32 1.23
C VAL A 10 -8.55 -2.48 2.47
N GLN A 11 -8.61 -1.49 3.37
CA GLN A 11 -7.86 -1.48 4.63
C GLN A 11 -8.83 -1.58 5.81
N ALA A 12 -8.69 -2.63 6.62
CA ALA A 12 -9.40 -2.73 7.89
C ALA A 12 -8.57 -2.04 8.98
N VAL A 13 -9.06 -0.92 9.51
CA VAL A 13 -8.39 -0.13 10.55
C VAL A 13 -8.58 -0.78 11.91
N HIS A 14 -7.48 -0.96 12.65
CA HIS A 14 -7.47 -1.52 14.01
C HIS A 14 -7.15 -0.46 15.06
N GLU A 15 -6.32 0.52 14.73
CA GLU A 15 -5.90 1.57 15.65
C GLU A 15 -5.58 2.85 14.87
N ILE A 16 -5.88 4.00 15.48
CA ILE A 16 -5.56 5.33 14.99
C ILE A 16 -4.72 6.00 16.07
N ARG A 17 -3.50 6.43 15.72
CA ARG A 17 -2.61 7.19 16.60
C ARG A 17 -2.38 8.57 16.02
N VAL A 18 -2.14 9.53 16.89
CA VAL A 18 -1.76 10.91 16.55
C VAL A 18 -0.37 11.19 17.11
N ASP A 19 0.40 12.05 16.47
CA ASP A 19 1.69 12.51 16.98
C ASP A 19 1.57 13.62 18.04
N CYS A 20 2.69 14.18 18.49
CA CYS A 20 2.74 15.01 19.71
C CYS A 20 2.15 16.41 19.55
N ASP A 21 2.19 16.96 18.34
CA ASP A 21 1.62 18.25 17.94
C ASP A 21 0.36 18.12 17.08
N SER A 22 -0.07 16.89 16.81
CA SER A 22 -1.36 16.55 16.21
C SER A 22 -1.53 16.96 14.75
N ASP A 23 -0.47 16.87 13.96
CA ASP A 23 -0.53 17.11 12.51
C ASP A 23 -0.31 15.85 11.66
N VAL A 24 0.04 14.71 12.28
CA VAL A 24 0.13 13.40 11.61
C VAL A 24 -0.71 12.33 12.31
N ILE A 25 -1.35 11.48 11.51
CA ILE A 25 -2.02 10.26 11.97
C ILE A 25 -1.27 9.03 11.47
N LEU A 26 -1.08 8.04 12.35
CA LEU A 26 -0.64 6.69 12.02
C LEU A 26 -1.80 5.70 12.14
N LEU A 27 -2.13 5.03 11.03
CA LEU A 27 -3.14 3.97 11.01
C LEU A 27 -2.49 2.59 11.08
N ARG A 28 -2.87 1.77 12.06
CA ARG A 28 -2.56 0.34 12.03
C ARG A 28 -3.71 -0.39 11.35
N VAL A 29 -3.39 -1.09 10.27
CA VAL A 29 -4.39 -1.70 9.39
C VAL A 29 -4.03 -3.13 9.03
N THR A 30 -5.04 -3.93 8.66
CA THR A 30 -4.84 -5.11 7.81
C THR A 30 -5.22 -4.76 6.38
N GLN A 31 -4.27 -4.93 5.45
CA GLN A 31 -4.52 -4.82 4.01
C GLN A 31 -5.27 -6.07 3.52
N ARG A 32 -6.47 -5.91 2.98
CA ARG A 32 -7.33 -6.97 2.45
C ARG A 32 -7.45 -6.89 0.93
N GLY A 33 -8.14 -7.87 0.33
CA GLY A 33 -8.45 -7.95 -1.11
C GLY A 33 -7.48 -8.82 -1.92
N HIS A 34 -6.32 -9.17 -1.37
CA HIS A 34 -5.33 -10.06 -1.99
C HIS A 34 -4.49 -10.76 -0.90
N THR A 35 -3.94 -11.94 -1.20
CA THR A 35 -2.98 -12.64 -0.33
C THR A 35 -1.76 -13.04 -1.16
N PRO A 36 -0.55 -12.50 -0.88
CA PRO A 36 -0.22 -11.53 0.18
C PRO A 36 -0.84 -10.14 -0.09
N GLY A 37 -1.11 -9.35 0.96
CA GLY A 37 -1.83 -8.08 0.83
C GLY A 37 -1.17 -7.11 -0.16
N ILE A 38 -1.95 -6.36 -0.94
CA ILE A 38 -1.48 -5.37 -1.91
C ILE A 38 -2.09 -4.01 -1.59
N ALA A 39 -1.29 -3.02 -1.22
CA ALA A 39 -1.75 -1.64 -1.04
C ALA A 39 -1.53 -0.78 -2.30
N CYS A 40 -0.48 -1.09 -3.06
CA CYS A 40 -0.01 -0.27 -4.17
C CYS A 40 -0.64 -0.68 -5.52
N HIS A 41 -0.99 0.30 -6.34
CA HIS A 41 -1.50 0.11 -7.70
C HIS A 41 -0.44 -0.40 -8.69
N THR A 42 0.81 -0.55 -8.27
CA THR A 42 1.86 -1.22 -9.05
C THR A 42 1.92 -2.72 -8.76
N GLY A 43 0.94 -3.26 -8.04
CA GLY A 43 0.85 -4.69 -7.75
C GLY A 43 1.70 -5.13 -6.58
N ARG A 44 2.22 -4.20 -5.78
CA ARG A 44 3.14 -4.49 -4.66
C ARG A 44 2.45 -4.32 -3.32
N HIS A 45 3.03 -4.95 -2.30
CA HIS A 45 2.53 -4.85 -0.93
C HIS A 45 2.48 -3.40 -0.44
N SER A 46 3.59 -2.67 -0.62
CA SER A 46 3.78 -1.29 -0.18
C SER A 46 4.07 -0.38 -1.38
N CYS A 47 3.73 0.91 -1.29
CA CYS A 47 4.24 1.91 -2.23
C CYS A 47 5.74 2.19 -2.02
N PHE A 48 6.26 1.91 -0.83
CA PHE A 48 7.66 2.12 -0.45
C PHE A 48 8.55 0.94 -0.88
N PHE A 49 8.42 0.50 -2.13
CA PHE A 49 9.14 -0.64 -2.69
C PHE A 49 10.50 -0.27 -3.31
N SER A 50 10.83 1.02 -3.38
CA SER A 50 12.06 1.54 -3.96
C SER A 50 12.98 2.06 -2.86
N VAL A 51 14.25 1.64 -2.89
CA VAL A 51 15.29 2.07 -1.96
C VAL A 51 16.37 2.83 -2.73
N LEU A 52 16.84 3.94 -2.19
CA LEU A 52 17.96 4.69 -2.74
C LEU A 52 19.27 3.97 -2.39
N ARG A 53 20.01 3.50 -3.40
CA ARG A 53 21.32 2.85 -3.25
C ARG A 53 22.27 3.42 -4.29
N ASP A 54 23.43 3.88 -3.85
CA ASP A 54 24.46 4.47 -4.71
C ASP A 54 23.93 5.60 -5.61
N GLY A 55 23.04 6.43 -5.06
CA GLY A 55 22.40 7.53 -5.79
C GLY A 55 21.34 7.13 -6.80
N GLN A 56 20.95 5.84 -6.87
CA GLN A 56 19.93 5.32 -7.79
C GLN A 56 18.77 4.69 -7.02
N TRP A 57 17.55 4.91 -7.51
CA TRP A 57 16.36 4.24 -6.98
C TRP A 57 16.28 2.81 -7.51
N GLN A 58 16.27 1.84 -6.61
CA GLN A 58 16.18 0.42 -6.95
C GLN A 58 14.90 -0.17 -6.36
N ALA A 59 14.05 -0.75 -7.21
CA ALA A 59 12.90 -1.51 -6.75
C ALA A 59 13.38 -2.83 -6.11
N VAL A 60 13.07 -3.04 -4.85
CA VAL A 60 13.53 -4.20 -4.06
C VAL A 60 12.41 -5.18 -3.71
N ASP A 61 11.14 -4.76 -3.83
CA ASP A 61 9.99 -5.62 -3.55
C ASP A 61 9.36 -6.19 -4.84
N PRO A 62 8.87 -7.45 -4.80
CA PRO A 62 8.28 -8.11 -5.96
C PRO A 62 6.93 -7.53 -6.34
N VAL A 63 6.62 -7.57 -7.64
CA VAL A 63 5.26 -7.39 -8.16
C VAL A 63 4.47 -8.67 -7.84
N LEU A 64 3.42 -8.54 -7.03
CA LEU A 64 2.57 -9.65 -6.57
C LEU A 64 1.34 -9.87 -7.46
N LYS A 65 0.88 -8.81 -8.14
CA LYS A 65 -0.22 -8.84 -9.10
C LYS A 65 0.11 -7.93 -10.28
N ASP A 66 -0.25 -8.31 -11.49
CA ASP A 66 -0.05 -7.46 -12.67
C ASP A 66 -0.79 -6.11 -12.49
N PRO A 67 -0.09 -4.96 -12.53
CA PRO A 67 -0.71 -3.63 -12.42
C PRO A 67 -1.90 -3.42 -13.36
N ALA A 68 -1.84 -3.96 -14.58
CA ALA A 68 -2.92 -3.80 -15.58
C ALA A 68 -4.24 -4.45 -15.13
N THR A 69 -4.18 -5.39 -14.18
CA THR A 69 -5.33 -6.16 -13.70
C THR A 69 -5.88 -5.65 -12.36
N ILE A 70 -5.33 -4.57 -11.79
CA ILE A 70 -5.74 -4.07 -10.47
C ILE A 70 -7.09 -3.36 -10.51
N TYR A 71 -7.37 -2.66 -11.60
CA TYR A 71 -8.61 -1.92 -11.83
C TYR A 71 -9.44 -2.50 -12.98
N ALA A 72 -9.05 -3.67 -13.50
CA ALA A 72 -9.84 -4.36 -14.50
C ALA A 72 -11.15 -4.87 -13.85
N PRO A 73 -12.29 -4.78 -14.56
CA PRO A 73 -13.59 -5.23 -14.07
C PRO A 73 -13.65 -6.72 -13.77
#